data_AF-A0A8S2GDS8-F1
#
_entry.id   AF-A0A8S2GDS8-F1
#
_cell.length_a   1.000
_cell.length_b   1.000
_cell.length_c   1.000
_cell.angle_alpha   90.00
_cell.angle_beta   90.00
_cell.angle_gamma   90.00
#
_symmetry.space_group_name_H-M   'P 1'
#
loop_
_entity.id
_entity.type
_entity.pdbx_description
1 polymer ?
#
loop_
_entity_poly.entity_id
_entity_poly.type
_entity_poly.pdbx_seq_one_letter_code
_entity_poly.pdbx_strand_id
1 'polypeptide(L)'
;SDGLNEEQQQIQKTAVQFAQTEMAPNMYIWDKTEHFPKDVLRRAAALGFASIYCKDDYGGTGGTRLDASIIFEALSQGCVGTAAYLSIHKYVLVELPEC
;
A
#
# COMPACT_ATOMS: atom_id res chain seq x y z
N SER A 1 11.25 -17.68 -0.83
CA SER A 1 10.97 -16.65 -1.86
C SER A 1 12.30 -16.30 -2.47
N ASP A 2 12.80 -17.20 -3.31
CA ASP A 2 14.24 -17.24 -3.63
C ASP A 2 14.63 -16.23 -4.72
N GLY A 3 13.68 -15.40 -5.15
CA GLY A 3 13.85 -14.33 -6.15
C GLY A 3 13.68 -12.91 -5.62
N LEU A 4 13.43 -12.72 -4.32
CA LEU A 4 13.36 -11.38 -3.70
C LEU A 4 14.63 -11.09 -2.91
N ASN A 5 15.14 -9.87 -3.01
CA ASN A 5 16.24 -9.42 -2.14
C ASN A 5 15.74 -9.20 -0.69
N GLU A 6 16.65 -8.98 0.26
CA GLU A 6 16.32 -8.85 1.68
C GLU A 6 15.37 -7.68 1.97
N GLU A 7 15.58 -6.54 1.31
CA GLU A 7 14.73 -5.35 1.43
C GLU A 7 13.30 -5.64 0.97
N GLN A 8 13.16 -6.28 -0.19
CA GLN A 8 11.88 -6.70 -0.76
C GLN A 8 11.15 -7.72 0.11
N GLN A 9 11.87 -8.66 0.72
CA GLN A 9 11.29 -9.58 1.69
C GLN A 9 10.76 -8.84 2.92
N GLN A 10 11.46 -7.80 3.38
CA GLN A 10 11.03 -6.99 4.52
C GLN A 10 9.80 -6.11 4.17
N ILE A 11 9.77 -5.54 2.96
CA ILE A 11 8.61 -4.83 2.42
C ILE A 11 7.40 -5.78 2.37
N GLN A 12 7.57 -6.97 1.78
CA GLN A 12 6.52 -7.98 1.69
C GLN A 12 5.97 -8.34 3.07
N LYS A 13 6.86 -8.62 4.03
CA LYS A 13 6.48 -8.99 5.40
C LYS A 13 5.65 -7.89 6.07
N THR A 14 6.09 -6.65 5.93
CA THR A 14 5.39 -5.48 6.49
C THR A 14 4.01 -5.32 5.87
N ALA A 15 3.90 -5.42 4.54
CA ALA A 15 2.63 -5.31 3.83
C ALA A 15 1.67 -6.46 4.16
N VAL A 16 2.16 -7.70 4.26
CA VAL A 16 1.34 -8.86 4.67
C VAL A 16 0.82 -8.68 6.10
N GLN A 17 1.67 -8.24 7.02
CA GLN A 17 1.26 -7.99 8.39
C GLN A 17 0.17 -6.91 8.45
N PHE A 18 0.37 -5.78 7.77
CA PHE A 18 -0.64 -4.72 7.69
C PHE A 18 -1.96 -5.21 7.10
N ALA A 19 -1.90 -5.98 6.01
CA ALA A 19 -3.09 -6.56 5.38
C ALA A 19 -3.87 -7.45 6.35
N GLN A 20 -3.18 -8.29 7.12
CA GLN A 20 -3.79 -9.23 8.06
C GLN A 20 -4.34 -8.55 9.32
N THR A 21 -3.69 -7.50 9.82
CA THR A 21 -4.10 -6.86 11.09
C THR A 21 -5.06 -5.70 10.89
N GLU A 22 -4.88 -4.90 9.85
CA GLU A 22 -5.64 -3.65 9.67
C GLU A 22 -6.77 -3.78 8.64
N MET A 23 -6.59 -4.62 7.62
CA MET A 23 -7.54 -4.71 6.49
C MET A 23 -8.46 -5.93 6.59
N ALA A 24 -7.90 -7.13 6.72
CA ALA A 24 -8.64 -8.39 6.67
C ALA A 24 -9.80 -8.49 7.68
N PRO A 25 -9.65 -8.06 8.96
CA PRO A 25 -10.74 -8.18 9.94
C PRO A 25 -11.96 -7.31 9.60
N ASN A 26 -11.74 -6.25 8.83
CA ASN A 26 -12.76 -5.24 8.55
C ASN A 26 -13.34 -5.33 7.12
N MET A 27 -12.66 -6.03 6.20
CA MET A 27 -13.01 -6.13 4.78
C MET A 27 -14.49 -6.39 4.54
N TYR A 28 -15.07 -7.40 5.20
CA TYR A 28 -16.46 -7.79 5.01
C TYR A 28 -17.45 -6.67 5.40
N ILE A 29 -17.17 -5.96 6.51
CA ILE A 29 -18.02 -4.87 6.97
C ILE A 29 -17.92 -3.69 6.01
N TRP A 30 -16.71 -3.36 5.57
CA TRP A 30 -16.51 -2.25 4.63
C TRP A 30 -17.21 -2.48 3.31
N ASP A 31 -17.11 -3.68 2.75
CA ASP A 31 -17.80 -4.06 1.51
C ASP A 31 -19.33 -3.95 1.68
N LYS A 32 -19.88 -4.60 2.72
CA LYS A 32 -21.33 -4.62 2.97
C LYS A 32 -21.94 -3.24 3.23
N THR A 33 -21.17 -2.32 3.81
CA THR A 33 -21.64 -0.98 4.20
C THR A 33 -21.19 0.12 3.25
N GLU A 34 -20.50 -0.23 2.17
CA GLU A 34 -19.87 0.72 1.24
C GLU A 34 -18.99 1.75 1.98
N HIS A 35 -18.35 1.31 3.06
CA HIS A 35 -17.55 2.17 3.92
C HIS A 35 -16.17 2.41 3.32
N PHE A 36 -15.76 3.68 3.27
CA PHE A 36 -14.45 4.08 2.81
C PHE A 36 -13.46 4.28 3.99
N PRO A 37 -12.49 3.37 4.18
CA PRO A 37 -11.68 3.29 5.41
C PRO A 37 -10.52 4.30 5.44
N LYS A 38 -10.84 5.59 5.59
CA LYS A 38 -9.86 6.70 5.55
C LYS A 38 -8.74 6.57 6.59
N ASP A 39 -9.04 6.05 7.76
CA ASP A 39 -8.07 5.88 8.85
C ASP A 39 -7.03 4.80 8.51
N VAL A 40 -7.46 3.68 7.95
CA VAL A 40 -6.58 2.59 7.49
C VAL A 40 -5.73 3.07 6.32
N LEU A 41 -6.31 3.82 5.38
CA LEU A 41 -5.57 4.40 4.26
C LEU A 41 -4.47 5.36 4.73
N ARG A 42 -4.72 6.17 5.77
CA ARG A 42 -3.68 7.03 6.37
C ARG A 42 -2.58 6.21 7.04
N ARG A 43 -2.91 5.11 7.73
CA ARG A 43 -1.92 4.20 8.31
C ARG A 43 -1.08 3.51 7.22
N ALA A 44 -1.69 3.10 6.12
CA ALA A 44 -0.99 2.55 4.96
C ALA A 44 -0.05 3.60 4.32
N ALA A 45 -0.49 4.86 4.20
CA ALA A 45 0.34 5.95 3.70
C ALA A 45 1.53 6.25 4.61
N ALA A 46 1.38 6.16 5.94
CA ALA A 46 2.48 6.32 6.89
C ALA A 46 3.55 5.22 6.77
N LEU A 47 3.22 4.07 6.17
CA LEU A 47 4.16 3.01 5.81
C LEU A 47 4.79 3.20 4.42
N GLY A 48 4.45 4.28 3.71
CA GLY A 48 4.95 4.57 2.36
C GLY A 48 4.17 3.88 1.23
N PHE A 49 3.12 3.12 1.52
CA PHE A 49 2.39 2.34 0.51
C PHE A 49 1.54 3.19 -0.45
N ALA A 50 1.41 4.49 -0.18
CA ALA A 50 0.65 5.42 -1.03
C ALA A 50 1.54 6.20 -2.03
N SER A 51 2.88 6.17 -1.88
CA SER A 51 3.81 7.01 -2.65
C SER A 51 5.05 6.23 -3.11
N ILE A 52 4.86 4.95 -3.41
CA ILE A 52 5.94 3.96 -3.65
C ILE A 52 6.95 4.44 -4.71
N TYR A 53 6.49 5.09 -5.79
CA TYR A 53 7.35 5.50 -6.91
C TYR A 53 7.91 6.92 -6.81
N CYS A 54 7.36 7.76 -5.92
CA CYS A 54 7.83 9.13 -5.81
C CYS A 54 9.22 9.12 -5.17
N LYS A 55 10.09 10.05 -5.57
CA LYS A 55 11.40 10.21 -4.89
C LYS A 55 11.18 10.65 -3.44
N ASP A 56 12.15 10.33 -2.60
CA ASP A 56 12.14 10.71 -1.17
C ASP A 56 12.05 12.23 -0.97
N ASP A 57 12.66 13.03 -1.87
CA ASP A 57 12.59 14.50 -1.87
C ASP A 57 11.15 15.04 -1.95
N TYR A 58 10.21 14.21 -2.40
CA TYR A 58 8.78 14.51 -2.52
C TYR A 58 7.91 13.73 -1.53
N GLY A 59 8.50 13.12 -0.49
CA GLY A 59 7.79 12.30 0.49
C GLY A 59 7.35 10.93 -0.05
N GLY A 60 7.99 10.46 -1.12
CA GLY A 60 7.87 9.09 -1.61
C GLY A 60 8.86 8.13 -0.96
N THR A 61 8.90 6.91 -1.46
CA THR A 61 9.86 5.88 -1.00
C THR A 61 10.91 5.50 -2.05
N GLY A 62 10.91 6.14 -3.22
CA GLY A 62 11.86 5.88 -4.31
C GLY A 62 11.85 4.46 -4.87
N GLY A 63 10.80 3.69 -4.60
CA GLY A 63 10.68 2.27 -4.88
C GLY A 63 10.43 1.94 -6.36
N THR A 64 10.67 0.68 -6.70
CA THR A 64 10.55 0.15 -8.05
C THR A 64 9.15 -0.40 -8.34
N ARG A 65 8.91 -0.75 -9.62
CA ARG A 65 7.68 -1.46 -10.03
C ARG A 65 7.54 -2.83 -9.38
N LEU A 66 8.67 -3.49 -9.10
CA LEU A 66 8.66 -4.76 -8.42
C LEU A 66 8.23 -4.59 -6.96
N ASP A 67 8.75 -3.57 -6.27
CA ASP A 67 8.39 -3.28 -4.88
C ASP A 67 6.90 -2.95 -4.74
N ALA A 68 6.37 -2.17 -5.67
CA ALA A 68 4.93 -1.91 -5.72
C ALA A 68 4.10 -3.17 -5.99
N SER A 69 4.55 -4.05 -6.88
CA SER A 69 3.87 -5.33 -7.14
C SER A 69 3.82 -6.18 -5.86
N ILE A 70 4.93 -6.25 -5.13
CA ILE A 70 5.03 -6.99 -3.86
C ILE A 70 4.07 -6.41 -2.81
N ILE A 71 4.03 -5.07 -2.69
CA ILE A 71 3.14 -4.39 -1.75
C ILE A 71 1.68 -4.65 -2.11
N PHE A 72 1.27 -4.43 -3.36
CA PHE A 72 -0.14 -4.57 -3.75
C PHE A 72 -0.61 -6.02 -3.74
N GLU A 73 0.25 -6.98 -4.09
CA GLU A 73 -0.05 -8.40 -3.94
C GLU A 73 -0.33 -8.74 -2.47
N ALA A 74 0.51 -8.29 -1.55
CA ALA A 74 0.34 -8.52 -0.11
C ALA A 74 -0.92 -7.84 0.44
N LEU A 75 -1.15 -6.55 0.12
CA LEU A 75 -2.34 -5.82 0.57
C LEU A 75 -3.65 -6.42 0.05
N SER A 76 -3.64 -6.99 -1.16
CA SER A 76 -4.80 -7.64 -1.76
C SER A 76 -5.25 -8.89 -0.99
N GLN A 77 -4.37 -9.50 -0.19
CA GLN A 77 -4.74 -10.61 0.71
C GLN A 77 -5.63 -10.14 1.87
N GLY A 78 -5.61 -8.86 2.22
CA GLY A 78 -6.44 -8.29 3.28
C GLY A 78 -7.76 -7.72 2.76
N CYS A 79 -7.70 -6.86 1.74
CA CYS A 79 -8.89 -6.31 1.08
C CYS A 79 -8.55 -5.84 -0.34
N VAL A 80 -9.04 -6.56 -1.34
CA VAL A 80 -8.80 -6.25 -2.75
C VAL A 80 -9.33 -4.87 -3.13
N GLY A 81 -10.51 -4.47 -2.67
CA GLY A 81 -11.10 -3.16 -2.99
C GLY A 81 -10.25 -1.99 -2.47
N THR A 82 -9.73 -2.10 -1.24
CA THR A 82 -8.87 -1.07 -0.64
C THR A 82 -7.48 -1.06 -1.28
N ALA A 83 -6.91 -2.23 -1.59
CA ALA A 83 -5.63 -2.33 -2.30
C ALA A 83 -5.73 -1.77 -3.73
N ALA A 84 -6.83 -2.07 -4.44
CA ALA A 84 -7.13 -1.51 -5.76
C ALA A 84 -7.25 0.01 -5.68
N TYR A 85 -7.98 0.54 -4.69
CA TYR A 85 -8.04 1.98 -4.46
C TYR A 85 -6.64 2.57 -4.27
N LEU A 86 -5.79 2.00 -3.41
CA LEU A 86 -4.41 2.48 -3.21
C LEU A 86 -3.58 2.44 -4.51
N SER A 87 -3.76 1.41 -5.33
CA SER A 87 -3.08 1.30 -6.62
C SER A 87 -3.55 2.32 -7.66
N ILE A 88 -4.81 2.76 -7.57
CA ILE A 88 -5.40 3.82 -8.41
C ILE A 88 -5.05 5.19 -7.84
N HIS A 89 -4.95 5.31 -6.52
CA HIS A 89 -4.60 6.52 -5.76
C HIS A 89 -3.14 6.98 -5.99
N LYS A 90 -2.55 6.58 -7.11
CA LYS A 90 -1.34 7.20 -7.65
C LYS A 90 -1.62 8.69 -7.80
N TYR A 91 -0.86 9.48 -7.04
CA TYR A 91 -0.91 10.93 -6.92
C TYR A 91 -2.03 11.52 -6.05
N VAL A 92 -1.85 11.51 -4.72
CA VAL A 92 -2.15 12.69 -3.89
C VAL A 92 -1.18 12.74 -2.70
N LEU A 93 0.01 13.29 -2.92
CA LEU A 93 0.61 14.24 -1.99
C LEU A 93 1.08 15.45 -2.82
N VAL A 94 0.18 16.44 -2.87
CA VAL A 94 0.42 17.88 -3.03
C VAL A 94 1.49 18.33 -4.04
N GLU A 95 1.04 18.66 -5.26
CA GLU A 95 1.59 19.69 -6.18
C GLU A 95 3.12 19.81 -6.37
N LEU A 96 3.84 18.77 -6.81
CA LEU A 96 5.23 18.96 -7.29
C LEU A 96 5.48 18.24 -8.64
N PRO A 97 6.10 18.92 -9.63
CA PRO A 97 6.22 18.46 -11.02
C PRO A 97 7.23 17.31 -11.25
N GLU A 98 7.61 16.59 -10.19
CA GLU A 98 8.68 15.59 -10.21
C GLU A 98 8.31 14.24 -9.57
N CYS A 99 7.01 14.03 -9.35
CA CYS A 99 6.43 12.71 -9.42
C CYS A 99 5.57 12.68 -10.71
#